data_AF-A0A5K1FLL5-F1
#
_entry.id   AF-A0A5K1FLL5-F1
#
_cell.length_a   1.000
_cell.length_b   1.000
_cell.length_c   1.000
_cell.angle_alpha   90.00
_cell.angle_beta   90.00
_cell.angle_gamma   90.00
#
_symmetry.space_group_name_H-M   'P 1'
#
loop_
_entity.id
_entity.type
_entity.pdbx_description
1 polymer ?
#
loop_
_entity_poly.entity_id
_entity_poly.type
_entity_poly.pdbx_seq_one_letter_code
_entity_poly.pdbx_strand_id
1 'polypeptide(L)' 'ENKLYGSIPEFLGCLQELKVLNLYDNKLTGTIPVTFVNLSKLEHLNIGQNHIHGNIPSELGSITRLQFFSVEKNNLT' A
#
# COMPACT_ATOMS: atom_id res chain seq x y z
N GLU A 1 0.46 1.39 -17.56
CA GLU A 1 1.11 2.63 -17.10
C GLU A 1 0.10 3.72 -16.84
N ASN A 2 -0.10 4.06 -15.57
CA ASN A 2 -0.79 5.27 -15.16
C ASN A 2 0.23 6.33 -14.71
N LYS A 3 -0.21 7.58 -14.55
CA LYS A 3 0.65 8.69 -14.12
C LYS A 3 0.18 9.30 -12.80
N LEU A 4 -0.43 8.49 -11.93
CA LEU A 4 -0.87 8.96 -10.62
C LEU A 4 0.33 9.43 -9.80
N TYR A 5 0.19 10.55 -9.11
CA TYR A 5 1.25 11.19 -8.33
C TYR A 5 0.67 11.70 -7.01
N GLY A 6 1.56 12.08 -6.10
CA GLY A 6 1.20 12.46 -4.72
C GLY A 6 1.25 11.28 -3.77
N SER A 7 0.79 11.49 -2.54
CA SER A 7 0.77 10.45 -1.50
C SER A 7 -0.43 9.52 -1.63
N ILE A 8 -0.27 8.30 -1.11
CA ILE A 8 -1.39 7.38 -0.91
C ILE A 8 -2.31 7.97 0.17
N PRO A 9 -3.59 8.26 -0.12
CA PRO A 9 -4.46 8.88 0.87
C PRO A 9 -4.82 7.94 2.03
N GLU A 10 -4.80 8.46 3.26
CA GLU A 10 -5.12 7.67 4.46
C GLU A 10 -6.54 7.11 4.48
N PHE A 11 -7.50 7.79 3.84
CA PHE A 11 -8.90 7.37 3.80
C PHE A 11 -9.11 6.03 3.10
N LEU A 12 -8.14 5.57 2.29
CA LEU A 12 -8.20 4.24 1.69
C LEU A 12 -8.29 3.15 2.76
N GLY A 13 -7.76 3.38 3.97
CA GLY A 13 -7.92 2.49 5.13
C GLY A 13 -9.36 2.35 5.64
N CYS A 14 -10.29 3.21 5.21
CA CYS A 14 -11.71 3.10 5.56
C CYS A 14 -12.47 2.10 4.67
N LEU A 15 -11.85 1.58 3.61
CA LEU A 15 -12.48 0.66 2.66
C LEU A 15 -12.50 -0.77 3.21
N GLN A 16 -13.32 -1.04 4.23
CA GLN A 16 -13.37 -2.31 4.97
C GLN A 16 -13.61 -3.56 4.11
N GLU A 17 -14.24 -3.41 2.94
CA GLU A 17 -14.50 -4.51 2.00
C GLU A 17 -13.41 -4.68 0.93
N LEU A 18 -12.36 -3.86 0.95
CA LEU A 18 -11.30 -3.88 -0.05
C LEU A 18 -10.49 -5.17 0.06
N LYS A 19 -10.44 -5.93 -1.04
CA LYS A 19 -9.65 -7.16 -1.14
C LYS A 19 -8.35 -6.97 -1.93
N VAL A 20 -8.38 -6.09 -2.92
CA VAL A 20 -7.25 -5.87 -3.83
C VAL A 20 -7.01 -4.37 -3.93
N LEU A 21 -5.79 -3.97 -3.59
CA LEU A 21 -5.26 -2.63 -3.87
C LEU A 21 -4.02 -2.78 -4.75
N ASN A 22 -4.17 -2.44 -6.03
CA ASN A 22 -3.08 -2.46 -6.99
C ASN A 22 -2.80 -1.05 -7.50
N LEU A 23 -1.67 -0.50 -7.05
CA LEU A 23 -1.13 0.82 -7.42
C LEU A 23 0.22 0.69 -8.15
N TYR A 24 0.52 -0.51 -8.66
CA TYR A 24 1.75 -0.80 -9.37
C TYR A 24 2.01 0.20 -10.50
N ASP A 25 3.28 0.57 -10.67
CA ASP A 25 3.76 1.32 -11.83
C ASP A 25 3.07 2.69 -11.99
N ASN A 26 3.33 3.56 -11.00
CA ASN A 26 2.88 4.94 -10.92
C ASN A 26 4.01 5.86 -10.42
N LYS A 27 3.69 7.12 -10.11
CA LYS A 27 4.61 8.13 -9.57
C LYS A 27 4.23 8.53 -8.14
N LEU A 28 3.67 7.60 -7.36
CA LEU A 28 3.27 7.87 -5.98
C LEU A 28 4.51 8.09 -5.10
N THR A 29 4.38 8.99 -4.14
CA THR A 29 5.43 9.41 -3.19
C THR A 29 4.90 9.28 -1.76
N GLY A 30 5.70 9.64 -0.76
CA GLY A 30 5.29 9.59 0.65
C GLY A 30 5.47 8.20 1.25
N THR A 31 4.75 7.91 2.33
CA THR A 31 4.86 6.66 3.10
C THR A 31 3.64 5.76 2.86
N ILE A 32 3.75 4.49 3.29
CA ILE A 32 2.59 3.59 3.35
C ILE A 32 1.70 4.02 4.53
N PRO A 33 0.40 4.30 4.32
CA PRO A 33 -0.48 4.71 5.40
C PRO A 33 -0.63 3.59 6.45
N VAL A 34 -0.40 3.91 7.72
CA VAL A 34 -0.65 2.97 8.83
C VAL A 34 -2.11 2.52 8.89
N THR A 35 -3.04 3.36 8.39
CA THR A 35 -4.48 3.06 8.31
C THR A 35 -4.81 1.82 7.48
N PHE A 36 -3.87 1.32 6.66
CA PHE A 36 -4.04 0.06 5.94
C PHE A 36 -4.20 -1.14 6.87
N VAL A 37 -3.77 -1.03 8.14
CA VAL A 37 -4.06 -2.02 9.20
C VAL A 37 -5.56 -2.31 9.35
N ASN A 38 -6.42 -1.34 9.02
CA ASN A 38 -7.86 -1.48 9.11
C ASN A 38 -8.47 -2.28 7.95
N LEU A 39 -7.70 -2.59 6.91
CA LEU A 39 -8.16 -3.34 5.74
C LEU A 39 -8.15 -4.85 6.03
N SER A 40 -8.99 -5.27 6.99
CA SER A 40 -9.04 -6.64 7.50
C SER A 40 -9.34 -7.70 6.44
N LYS A 41 -9.92 -7.32 5.30
CA LYS A 41 -10.25 -8.18 4.15
C LYS A 41 -9.22 -8.11 3.02
N LEU A 42 -8.14 -7.36 3.16
CA LEU A 42 -7.14 -7.18 2.11
C LEU A 42 -6.38 -8.49 1.89
N GLU A 43 -6.37 -8.93 0.64
CA GLU A 43 -5.73 -10.16 0.17
C GLU A 43 -4.52 -9.83 -0.73
N HIS A 44 -4.56 -8.70 -1.43
CA HIS A 44 -3.51 -8.30 -2.37
C HIS A 44 -3.20 -6.80 -2.22
N LEU A 45 -1.95 -6.50 -1.86
CA LEU A 45 -1.41 -5.15 -1.82
C LEU A 45 -0.19 -5.07 -2.74
N ASN A 46 -0.33 -4.35 -3.86
CA ASN A 46 0.76 -4.08 -4.77
C ASN A 46 0.98 -2.58 -4.90
N ILE A 47 2.08 -2.09 -4.35
CA ILE A 47 2.53 -0.69 -4.47
C ILE A 47 3.91 -0.59 -5.13
N GLY A 48 4.33 -1.65 -5.83
CA GLY A 48 5.63 -1.71 -6.50
C GLY A 48 5.76 -0.68 -7.62
N GLN A 49 7.01 -0.39 -8.02
CA GLN A 49 7.33 0.60 -9.06
C GLN A 49 6.71 1.98 -8.77
N ASN A 50 7.07 2.56 -7.63
CA ASN A 50 6.69 3.92 -7.23
C ASN A 50 7.90 4.61 -6.55
N HIS A 51 7.68 5.78 -5.96
CA HIS A 51 8.68 6.55 -5.21
C HIS A 51 8.31 6.62 -3.71
N ILE A 52 7.68 5.57 -3.18
CA ILE A 52 7.33 5.46 -1.76
C ILE A 52 8.62 5.35 -0.93
N HIS A 53 8.67 6.02 0.21
CA HIS A 53 9.83 6.07 1.09
C HIS A 53 9.44 5.86 2.56
N GLY A 54 10.45 5.79 3.43
CA GLY A 54 10.29 5.47 4.84
C GLY A 54 10.16 3.97 5.10
N ASN A 55 9.69 3.62 6.29
CA ASN A 55 9.59 2.23 6.73
C ASN A 55 8.27 1.60 6.31
N ILE A 56 8.27 0.29 6.17
CA ILE A 56 7.03 -0.51 6.11
C ILE A 56 6.43 -0.52 7.53
N PRO A 57 5.18 -0.06 7.73
CA PRO A 57 4.52 -0.12 9.04
C PRO A 57 4.43 -1.56 9.53
N SER A 58 4.95 -1.85 10.72
CA SER A 58 4.94 -3.21 11.28
C SER A 58 3.53 -3.72 11.56
N GLU A 59 2.58 -2.79 11.75
CA GLU A 59 1.15 -3.04 11.90
C GLU A 59 0.55 -3.76 10.68
N LEU A 60 1.13 -3.64 9.49
CA LEU A 60 0.68 -4.41 8.32
C LEU A 60 0.79 -5.92 8.54
N GLY A 61 1.68 -6.37 9.45
CA GLY A 61 1.79 -7.76 9.86
C GLY A 61 0.53 -8.32 10.53
N SER A 62 -0.40 -7.48 11.00
CA SER A 62 -1.67 -7.94 11.56
C SER A 62 -2.73 -8.28 10.50
N ILE A 63 -2.49 -7.96 9.22
CA ILE A 63 -3.43 -8.24 8.13
C ILE A 63 -3.28 -9.71 7.71
N THR A 64 -3.90 -10.60 8.48
CA THR A 64 -3.74 -12.06 8.34
C THR A 64 -4.27 -12.64 7.02
N ARG A 65 -5.10 -11.89 6.29
CA ARG A 65 -5.63 -12.29 4.98
C ARG A 65 -4.71 -11.97 3.81
N LEU A 66 -3.65 -11.19 4.04
CA LEU A 66 -2.76 -10.75 2.98
C LEU A 66 -1.99 -11.94 2.39
N GLN A 67 -2.19 -12.20 1.10
CA GLN A 67 -1.56 -13.30 0.36
C GLN A 67 -0.48 -12.80 -0.58
N PHE A 68 -0.65 -11.58 -1.09
CA PHE A 68 0.33 -10.93 -1.94
C PHE A 68 0.66 -9.55 -1.38
N PHE A 69 1.94 -9.31 -1.16
CA PHE A 69 2.49 -8.03 -0.75
C PHE A 69 3.71 -7.72 -1.59
N SER A 70 3.64 -6.67 -2.39
CA SER A 70 4.80 -6.18 -3.16
C SER A 70 5.00 -4.69 -2.97
N VAL A 71 6.25 -4.36 -2.62
CA VAL A 71 6.77 -3.01 -2.48
C VAL A 71 8.03 -2.81 -3.33
N GLU A 72 8.27 -3.71 -4.29
CA GLU A 72 9.47 -3.71 -5.12
C GLU A 72 9.70 -2.36 -5.79
N LYS A 73 10.97 -2.01 -6.04
CA LYS A 73 11.34 -0.79 -6.78
C LYS A 73 10.67 0.47 -6.19
N ASN A 74 10.84 0.66 -4.89
CA ASN A 74 10.53 1.88 -4.14
C ASN A 74 11.78 2.34 -3.37
N ASN A 75 11.70 3.46 -2.68
CA ASN A 75 12.79 4.08 -1.89
C ASN A 75 12.63 3.80 -0.39
N LEU A 76 12.24 2.57 -0.02
CA LEU A 76 11.96 2.16 1.36
C LEU A 76 13.26 1.91 2.16
N THR A 77 13.20 2.10 3.48
CA THR A 77 14.29 1.89 4.44
C THR A 77 14.03 0.73 5.39
#